data_AF-A0A1F5NNJ3-F1
#
_entry.id   AF-A0A1F5NNJ3-F1
#
_cell.length_a   1.000
_cell.length_b   1.000
_cell.length_c   1.000
_cell.angle_alpha   90.00
_cell.angle_beta   90.00
_cell.angle_gamma   90.00
#
_symmetry.space_group_name_H-M   'P 1'
#
loop_
_entity.id
_entity.type
_entity.pdbx_description
1 polymer ?
#
loop_
_entity_poly.entity_id
_entity_poly.type
_entity_poly.pdbx_seq_one_letter_code
_entity_poly.pdbx_strand_id
1 'polypeptide(L)'
;MNKNTVKTFLILVAVLFFSANTTSAAAGDLFLDKGTVYYTNYLGQKRPFSNAEVFFAHGFNFSQVRAATDADLMLPTGAVMTLPEGTLVKAKNSATVYLIKSGQKRPFSSILSFTSRGYSFNHLVTTDSAQLALYPTGNTFSNVAGSTTEE
;
A
#
# COMPACT_ATOMS: atom_id res chain seq x y z
N MET A 1 -14.34 -22.45 -72.14
CA MET A 1 -15.33 -21.37 -71.94
C MET A 1 -16.31 -21.90 -70.89
N ASN A 2 -16.47 -21.43 -69.66
CA ASN A 2 -16.10 -20.22 -68.92
C ASN A 2 -16.03 -20.65 -67.43
N LYS A 3 -14.83 -20.70 -66.84
CA LYS A 3 -14.33 -19.86 -65.73
C LYS A 3 -15.29 -19.72 -64.54
N ASN A 4 -14.80 -20.10 -63.35
CA ASN A 4 -15.02 -19.50 -62.02
C ASN A 4 -14.78 -20.58 -60.94
N THR A 5 -13.55 -21.07 -60.81
CA THR A 5 -12.57 -20.57 -59.83
C THR A 5 -12.96 -20.95 -58.40
N VAL A 6 -12.28 -21.99 -57.91
CA VAL A 6 -12.08 -22.29 -56.49
C VAL A 6 -11.57 -21.00 -55.83
N LYS A 7 -12.48 -20.22 -55.23
CA LYS A 7 -12.11 -19.12 -54.35
C LYS A 7 -11.71 -19.74 -53.02
N THR A 8 -10.43 -20.08 -52.94
CA THR A 8 -9.65 -20.12 -51.71
C THR A 8 -10.02 -18.90 -50.86
N PHE A 9 -10.91 -19.08 -49.88
CA PHE A 9 -11.09 -18.11 -48.81
C PHE A 9 -9.99 -18.39 -47.79
N LEU A 10 -8.81 -17.85 -48.08
CA LEU A 10 -7.86 -17.52 -47.04
C LEU A 10 -8.57 -16.45 -46.20
N ILE A 11 -9.28 -16.85 -45.14
CA ILE A 11 -9.74 -15.89 -44.15
C ILE A 11 -8.46 -15.42 -43.47
N LEU A 12 -7.94 -14.31 -43.97
CA LEU A 12 -7.02 -13.45 -43.26
C LEU A 12 -7.82 -12.85 -42.09
N VAL A 13 -8.09 -13.66 -41.05
CA VAL A 13 -8.39 -13.08 -39.75
C VAL A 13 -7.09 -12.39 -39.37
N ALA A 14 -7.05 -11.07 -39.56
CA ALA A 14 -6.11 -10.26 -38.83
C ALA A 14 -6.42 -10.52 -37.36
N VAL A 15 -5.77 -11.52 -36.78
CA VAL A 15 -5.62 -11.62 -35.35
C VAL A 15 -4.86 -10.35 -35.02
N LEU A 16 -5.60 -9.32 -34.59
CA LEU A 16 -5.02 -8.21 -33.87
C LEU A 16 -4.38 -8.86 -32.66
N PHE A 17 -3.11 -9.20 -32.78
CA PHE A 17 -2.26 -9.51 -31.65
C PHE A 17 -2.13 -8.18 -30.90
N PHE A 18 -3.14 -7.85 -30.10
CA PHE A 18 -2.86 -7.13 -28.88
C PHE A 18 -1.83 -7.99 -28.20
N SER A 19 -0.60 -7.49 -28.11
CA SER A 19 0.38 -8.07 -27.22
C SER A 19 -0.17 -7.85 -25.82
N ALA A 20 -1.08 -8.73 -25.38
CA ALA A 20 -1.35 -8.88 -23.97
C ALA A 20 0.00 -9.20 -23.37
N ASN A 21 0.51 -8.33 -22.50
CA ASN A 21 1.60 -8.70 -21.63
C ASN A 21 1.09 -9.90 -20.82
N THR A 22 1.38 -11.11 -21.30
CA THR A 22 0.88 -12.38 -20.72
C THR A 22 1.64 -12.77 -19.47
N THR A 23 2.71 -12.05 -19.16
CA THR A 23 3.51 -12.27 -17.96
C THR A 23 2.92 -11.48 -16.81
N SER A 24 2.47 -12.17 -15.77
CA SER A 24 2.04 -11.55 -14.52
C SER A 24 3.21 -10.81 -13.86
N ALA A 25 2.90 -9.82 -13.03
CA ALA A 25 3.84 -9.04 -12.25
C ALA A 25 4.89 -9.92 -11.54
N ALA A 26 6.14 -9.52 -11.64
CA ALA A 26 7.25 -10.08 -10.89
C ALA A 26 7.26 -9.52 -9.45
N ALA A 27 8.04 -10.15 -8.57
CA ALA A 27 8.25 -9.63 -7.23
C ALA A 27 8.85 -8.22 -7.29
N GLY A 28 8.25 -7.27 -6.57
CA GLY A 28 8.63 -5.85 -6.60
C GLY A 28 7.76 -4.97 -7.49
N ASP A 29 7.00 -5.57 -8.41
CA ASP A 29 6.15 -4.81 -9.33
C ASP A 29 4.97 -4.15 -8.60
N LEU A 30 4.56 -3.00 -9.15
CA LEU A 30 3.39 -2.24 -8.71
C LEU A 30 2.40 -2.08 -9.86
N PHE A 31 1.13 -2.38 -9.59
CA PHE A 31 0.07 -2.20 -10.57
C PHE A 31 -1.22 -1.67 -9.96
N LEU A 32 -2.03 -0.97 -10.75
CA LEU A 32 -3.31 -0.38 -10.37
C LEU A 32 -4.46 -1.16 -11.01
N ASP A 33 -5.42 -1.60 -10.19
CA ASP A 33 -6.72 -2.10 -10.64
C ASP A 33 -7.84 -1.40 -9.87
N LYS A 34 -8.78 -0.79 -10.60
CA LYS A 34 -10.00 -0.16 -10.06
C LYS A 34 -9.78 0.75 -8.84
N GLY A 35 -8.68 1.52 -8.85
CA GLY A 35 -8.34 2.45 -7.77
C GLY A 35 -7.51 1.86 -6.63
N THR A 36 -7.24 0.55 -6.64
CA THR A 36 -6.37 -0.13 -5.66
C THR A 36 -5.01 -0.38 -6.27
N VAL A 37 -3.95 0.09 -5.60
CA VAL A 37 -2.57 -0.26 -5.94
C VAL A 37 -2.23 -1.58 -5.28
N TYR A 38 -1.54 -2.45 -6.01
CA TYR A 38 -1.03 -3.73 -5.55
C TYR A 38 0.49 -3.76 -5.65
N TYR A 39 1.13 -4.42 -4.67
CA TYR A 39 2.54 -4.80 -4.69
C TYR A 39 2.64 -6.32 -4.81
N THR A 40 3.48 -6.84 -5.69
CA THR A 40 3.74 -8.28 -5.77
C THR A 40 4.90 -8.67 -4.86
N ASN A 41 4.65 -9.55 -3.88
CA ASN A 41 5.71 -10.02 -2.97
C ASN A 41 6.57 -11.14 -3.59
N TYR A 42 7.62 -11.55 -2.88
CA TYR A 42 8.53 -12.62 -3.32
C TYR A 42 7.87 -14.01 -3.42
N LEU A 43 6.66 -14.18 -2.89
CA LEU A 43 5.86 -15.40 -3.01
C LEU A 43 4.95 -15.38 -4.26
N GLY A 44 5.02 -14.33 -5.09
CA GLY A 44 4.14 -14.16 -6.25
C GLY A 44 2.71 -13.77 -5.90
N GLN A 45 2.47 -13.21 -4.70
CA GLN A 45 1.15 -12.77 -4.28
C GLN A 45 0.98 -11.27 -4.50
N LYS A 46 -0.19 -10.84 -4.99
CA LYS A 46 -0.57 -9.43 -5.04
C LYS A 46 -1.06 -8.96 -3.68
N ARG A 47 -0.48 -7.88 -3.15
CA ARG A 47 -0.83 -7.31 -1.85
C ARG A 47 -1.43 -5.92 -2.04
N PRO A 48 -2.72 -5.69 -1.72
CA PRO A 48 -3.34 -4.39 -1.89
C PRO A 48 -2.83 -3.40 -0.84
N PHE A 49 -2.55 -2.16 -1.22
CA PHE A 49 -2.39 -1.06 -0.26
C PHE A 49 -3.75 -0.61 0.25
N SER A 50 -3.88 -0.44 1.57
CA SER A 50 -5.16 -0.06 2.18
C SER A 50 -5.60 1.36 1.82
N ASN A 51 -4.65 2.26 1.52
CA ASN A 51 -4.88 3.59 0.95
C ASN A 51 -3.59 4.17 0.35
N ALA A 52 -3.70 5.36 -0.27
CA ALA A 52 -2.58 6.06 -0.89
C ALA A 52 -1.51 6.47 0.13
N GLU A 53 -1.91 6.87 1.34
CA GLU A 53 -0.98 7.27 2.39
C GLU A 53 -0.08 6.11 2.84
N VAL A 54 -0.62 4.88 2.93
CA VAL A 54 0.21 3.69 3.17
C VAL A 54 1.16 3.44 2.01
N PHE A 55 0.68 3.55 0.76
CA PHE A 55 1.54 3.38 -0.42
C PHE A 55 2.75 4.33 -0.39
N PHE A 56 2.54 5.61 -0.08
CA PHE A 56 3.63 6.58 0.08
C PHE A 56 4.52 6.29 1.29
N ALA A 57 3.96 5.81 2.40
CA ALA A 57 4.74 5.46 3.59
C ALA A 57 5.72 4.30 3.35
N HIS A 58 5.47 3.44 2.35
CA HIS A 58 6.42 2.41 1.89
C HIS A 58 7.49 2.96 0.92
N GLY A 59 7.53 4.27 0.68
CA GLY A 59 8.52 4.92 -0.18
C GLY A 59 8.20 4.85 -1.67
N PHE A 60 7.03 4.34 -2.05
CA PHE A 60 6.61 4.27 -3.43
C PHE A 60 5.95 5.56 -3.91
N ASN A 61 5.85 5.70 -5.23
CA ASN A 61 5.13 6.78 -5.88
C ASN A 61 4.45 6.29 -7.17
N PHE A 62 3.44 7.03 -7.65
CA PHE A 62 2.61 6.59 -8.77
C PHE A 62 3.34 6.43 -10.11
N SER A 63 4.54 7.01 -10.29
CA SER A 63 5.32 6.80 -11.53
C SER A 63 5.84 5.37 -11.67
N GLN A 64 5.88 4.61 -10.57
CA GLN A 64 6.28 3.20 -10.55
C GLN A 64 5.09 2.27 -10.82
N VAL A 65 3.87 2.79 -10.88
CA VAL A 65 2.64 2.00 -10.97
C VAL A 65 2.19 1.93 -12.43
N ARG A 66 2.03 0.71 -12.95
CA ARG A 66 1.42 0.47 -14.27
C ARG A 66 -0.04 0.04 -14.15
N ALA A 67 -0.77 0.07 -15.26
CA ALA A 67 -2.08 -0.56 -15.31
C ALA A 67 -1.96 -2.08 -15.10
N ALA A 68 -2.94 -2.67 -14.41
CA ALA A 68 -3.05 -4.13 -14.28
C ALA A 68 -3.32 -4.80 -15.64
N THR A 69 -2.79 -6.00 -15.79
CA THR A 69 -3.12 -6.96 -16.85
C THR A 69 -4.01 -8.07 -16.29
N ASP A 70 -4.66 -8.83 -17.16
CA ASP A 70 -5.47 -9.99 -16.73
C ASP A 70 -4.63 -11.02 -15.95
N ALA A 71 -3.36 -11.21 -16.34
CA ALA A 71 -2.43 -12.12 -15.66
C ALA A 71 -2.12 -11.66 -14.22
N ASP A 72 -1.99 -10.35 -13.98
CA ASP A 72 -1.82 -9.80 -12.62
C ASP A 72 -3.03 -10.08 -11.74
N LEU A 73 -4.24 -9.99 -12.31
CA LEU A 73 -5.48 -10.22 -11.59
C LEU A 73 -5.64 -11.68 -11.17
N MET A 74 -4.99 -12.61 -11.87
CA MET A 74 -4.96 -14.04 -11.52
C MET A 74 -3.97 -14.38 -10.39
N LEU A 75 -3.09 -13.45 -9.98
CA LEU A 75 -2.18 -13.69 -8.86
C LEU A 75 -2.95 -13.92 -7.54
N PRO A 76 -2.51 -14.86 -6.69
CA PRO A 76 -3.09 -15.04 -5.36
C PRO A 76 -3.02 -13.75 -4.54
N THR A 77 -4.10 -13.42 -3.84
CA THR A 77 -4.14 -12.25 -2.97
C THR A 77 -3.42 -12.53 -1.64
N GLY A 78 -2.41 -11.74 -1.33
CA GLY A 78 -1.71 -11.77 -0.05
C GLY A 78 -2.31 -10.79 0.97
N ALA A 79 -1.68 -10.69 2.15
CA ALA A 79 -2.11 -9.76 3.19
C ALA A 79 -2.08 -8.30 2.71
N VAL A 80 -3.03 -7.49 3.17
CA VAL A 80 -3.08 -6.05 2.91
C VAL A 80 -1.76 -5.39 3.37
N MET A 81 -1.26 -4.44 2.58
CA MET A 81 -0.16 -3.55 2.97
C MET A 81 -0.72 -2.46 3.88
N THR A 82 -0.17 -2.37 5.08
CA THR A 82 -0.49 -1.40 6.13
C THR A 82 0.70 -0.48 6.39
N LEU A 83 0.57 0.52 7.26
CA LEU A 83 1.66 1.44 7.59
C LEU A 83 2.86 0.65 8.12
N PRO A 84 4.09 0.96 7.67
CA PRO A 84 5.30 0.33 8.17
C PRO A 84 5.47 0.47 9.69
N GLU A 85 6.16 -0.48 10.28
CA GLU A 85 6.67 -0.37 11.65
C GLU A 85 7.56 0.87 11.80
N GLY A 86 7.38 1.60 12.91
CA GLY A 86 8.09 2.85 13.16
C GLY A 86 7.43 4.10 12.56
N THR A 87 6.33 3.95 11.80
CA THR A 87 5.63 5.10 11.21
C THR A 87 5.06 6.01 12.29
N LEU A 88 5.39 7.30 12.22
CA LEU A 88 4.72 8.36 12.96
C LEU A 88 3.50 8.81 12.16
N VAL A 89 2.31 8.75 12.76
CA VAL A 89 1.06 9.01 12.04
C VAL A 89 0.05 9.75 12.89
N LYS A 90 -0.76 10.61 12.25
CA LYS A 90 -1.96 11.22 12.85
C LYS A 90 -3.17 11.10 11.92
N ALA A 91 -4.37 11.21 12.49
CA ALA A 91 -5.57 11.36 11.67
C ALA A 91 -5.66 12.78 11.09
N LYS A 92 -6.29 12.96 9.93
CA LYS A 92 -6.60 14.29 9.36
C LYS A 92 -7.37 15.17 10.35
N ASN A 93 -8.33 14.59 11.07
CA ASN A 93 -9.23 15.25 12.01
C ASN A 93 -8.81 15.12 13.50
N SER A 94 -7.57 14.74 13.79
CA SER A 94 -7.07 14.65 15.17
C SER A 94 -5.66 15.21 15.29
N ALA A 95 -5.37 15.81 16.45
CA ALA A 95 -4.03 16.28 16.80
C ALA A 95 -3.16 15.17 17.41
N THR A 96 -3.75 14.05 17.84
CA THR A 96 -3.00 12.97 18.49
C THR A 96 -2.07 12.29 17.49
N VAL A 97 -0.78 12.27 17.83
CA VAL A 97 0.24 11.53 17.09
C VAL A 97 0.36 10.12 17.68
N TYR A 98 0.50 9.14 16.80
CA TYR A 98 0.72 7.76 17.13
C TYR A 98 2.03 7.27 16.52
N LEU A 99 2.68 6.33 17.18
CA LEU A 99 3.71 5.47 16.61
C LEU A 99 3.09 4.12 16.25
N ILE A 100 3.26 3.66 15.01
CA ILE A 100 2.94 2.28 14.64
C ILE A 100 4.07 1.38 15.14
N LYS A 101 3.75 0.50 16.08
CA LYS A 101 4.71 -0.43 16.67
C LYS A 101 4.06 -1.75 17.06
N SER A 102 4.65 -2.86 16.62
CA SER A 102 4.19 -4.23 16.88
C SER A 102 2.72 -4.42 16.49
N GLY A 103 2.32 -3.92 15.31
CA GLY A 103 0.94 -3.97 14.83
C GLY A 103 -0.07 -3.10 15.61
N GLN A 104 0.38 -2.24 16.52
CA GLN A 104 -0.46 -1.35 17.32
C GLN A 104 -0.21 0.11 16.96
N LYS A 105 -1.21 0.98 17.18
CA LYS A 105 -1.00 2.44 17.25
C LYS A 105 -0.78 2.84 18.70
N ARG A 106 0.35 3.48 19.01
CA ARG A 106 0.71 3.91 20.37
C ARG A 106 0.69 5.43 20.46
N PRO A 107 -0.25 6.03 21.21
CA PRO A 107 -0.40 7.48 21.25
C PRO A 107 0.72 8.13 22.08
N PHE A 108 1.08 9.36 21.71
CA PHE A 108 1.83 10.27 22.57
C PHE A 108 0.85 11.16 23.34
N SER A 109 1.00 11.25 24.67
CA SER A 109 0.08 12.05 25.51
C SER A 109 0.29 13.56 25.36
N SER A 110 1.47 13.97 24.87
CA SER A 110 1.82 15.38 24.66
C SER A 110 2.94 15.54 23.63
N ILE A 111 3.09 16.76 23.09
CA ILE A 111 4.23 17.14 22.23
C ILE A 111 5.57 16.95 22.98
N LEU A 112 5.59 17.21 24.28
CA LEU A 112 6.77 16.96 25.11
C LEU A 112 7.12 15.47 25.15
N SER A 113 6.12 14.57 25.25
CA SER A 113 6.37 13.12 25.23
C SER A 113 6.88 12.60 23.89
N PHE A 114 6.53 13.30 22.81
CA PHE A 114 6.99 13.02 21.46
C PHE A 114 8.43 13.51 21.23
N THR A 115 8.67 14.80 21.49
CA THR A 115 9.97 15.44 21.25
C THR A 115 11.08 15.00 22.21
N SER A 116 10.77 14.73 23.49
CA SER A 116 11.77 14.25 24.46
C SER A 116 12.33 12.87 24.12
N ARG A 117 11.61 12.11 23.28
CA ARG A 117 12.01 10.79 22.76
C ARG A 117 12.75 10.88 21.42
N GLY A 118 13.07 12.10 20.96
CA GLY A 118 13.81 12.34 19.72
C GLY A 118 12.98 12.27 18.45
N TYR A 119 11.65 12.16 18.54
CA TYR A 119 10.80 12.19 17.36
C TYR A 119 10.59 13.60 16.83
N SER A 120 10.41 13.71 15.51
CA SER A 120 10.15 14.97 14.82
C SER A 120 8.97 14.83 13.86
N PHE A 121 8.35 15.96 13.52
CA PHE A 121 7.21 16.01 12.60
C PHE A 121 7.60 15.91 11.12
N ASN A 122 8.90 15.91 10.78
CA ASN A 122 9.38 15.97 9.39
C ASN A 122 8.90 14.80 8.53
N HIS A 123 8.60 13.65 9.13
CA HIS A 123 8.08 12.46 8.45
C HIS A 123 6.75 11.99 9.05
N LEU A 124 5.93 12.93 9.55
CA LEU A 124 4.61 12.61 10.08
C LEU A 124 3.65 12.28 8.94
N VAL A 125 3.20 11.03 8.87
CA VAL A 125 2.13 10.61 7.95
C VAL A 125 0.79 11.16 8.47
N THR A 126 -0.01 11.75 7.59
CA THR A 126 -1.39 12.16 7.91
C THR A 126 -2.34 11.30 7.09
N THR A 127 -3.23 10.54 7.75
CA THR A 127 -4.14 9.59 7.11
C THR A 127 -5.58 9.76 7.61
N ASP A 128 -6.54 9.05 7.02
CA ASP A 128 -7.92 9.02 7.52
C ASP A 128 -8.04 8.28 8.85
N SER A 129 -8.99 8.68 9.69
CA SER A 129 -9.25 8.04 10.98
C SER A 129 -9.60 6.56 10.85
N ALA A 130 -10.30 6.19 9.77
CA ALA A 130 -10.64 4.80 9.44
C ALA A 130 -9.39 3.92 9.27
N GLN A 131 -8.33 4.45 8.65
CA GLN A 131 -7.06 3.73 8.50
C GLN A 131 -6.42 3.46 9.87
N LEU A 132 -6.45 4.42 10.78
CA LEU A 132 -5.95 4.22 12.15
C LEU A 132 -6.84 3.30 12.99
N ALA A 133 -8.12 3.17 12.67
CA ALA A 133 -9.03 2.25 13.37
C ALA A 133 -8.67 0.78 13.12
N LEU A 134 -7.92 0.47 12.05
CA LEU A 134 -7.42 -0.87 11.75
C LEU A 134 -6.38 -1.38 12.76
N TYR A 135 -5.76 -0.48 13.54
CA TYR A 135 -4.76 -0.85 14.54
C TYR A 135 -5.37 -0.85 15.94
N PRO A 136 -5.17 -1.90 16.74
CA PRO A 136 -5.44 -1.86 18.16
C PRO A 136 -4.61 -0.75 18.82
N THR A 137 -5.20 -0.05 19.79
CA THR A 137 -4.51 0.97 20.57
C THR A 137 -3.59 0.28 21.58
N GLY A 138 -2.30 0.60 21.52
CA GLY A 138 -1.30 0.14 22.49
C GLY A 138 -1.02 1.17 23.58
N ASN A 139 0.01 0.91 24.38
CA ASN A 139 0.40 1.78 25.51
C ASN A 139 0.70 3.21 25.07
N THR A 140 0.25 4.17 25.88
CA THR A 140 0.53 5.59 25.69
C THR A 140 1.95 5.94 26.12
N PHE A 141 2.66 6.71 25.30
CA PHE A 141 3.88 7.38 25.71
C PHE A 141 3.52 8.63 26.50
N SER A 142 3.79 8.62 27.80
CA SER A 142 3.56 9.77 28.66
C SER A 142 4.85 10.28 29.29
N ASN A 143 4.83 11.54 29.71
CA ASN A 143 5.80 12.14 30.59
C ASN A 143 5.20 12.12 32.00
N VAL A 144 5.02 10.94 32.59
CA VAL A 144 4.64 10.88 34.00
C VAL A 144 5.91 11.22 34.79
N ALA A 145 5.87 12.35 35.52
CA ALA A 145 6.85 12.65 36.54
C ALA A 145 6.82 11.54 37.59
N GLY A 146 7.77 10.61 37.48
CA GLY A 146 7.93 9.49 38.40
C GLY A 146 9.37 9.42 38.87
N SER A 147 9.84 10.47 39.54
CA SER A 147 10.94 10.37 40.51
C SER A 147 10.72 11.35 41.67
N THR A 148 9.55 11.32 42.29
CA THR A 148 9.48 11.65 43.71
C THR A 148 9.57 10.33 44.43
N THR A 149 10.80 9.99 44.80
CA THR A 149 11.14 9.08 45.90
C THR A 149 10.31 9.46 47.12
N GLU A 150 9.46 8.55 47.57
CA GLU A 150 9.02 8.47 48.96
C GLU A 150 9.46 7.09 49.47
N GLU A 151 10.59 7.08 50.17
CA GLU A 151 10.88 6.15 51.27
C GLU A 151 11.27 7.00 52.47
#